data_AF-A0A182N3K8-F1
#
_entry.id   AF-A0A182N3K8-F1
#
_cell.length_a   1.000
_cell.length_b   1.000
_cell.length_c   1.000
_cell.angle_alpha   90.00
_cell.angle_beta   90.00
_cell.angle_gamma   90.00
#
_symmetry.space_group_name_H-M   'P 1'
#
loop_
_entity.id
_entity.type
_entity.pdbx_description
1 polymer ?
#
loop_
_entity_poly.entity_id
_entity_poly.type
_entity_poly.pdbx_seq_one_letter_code
_entity_poly.pdbx_strand_id
1 'polypeptide(L)'
;MTMNVNISRKRLRSNDSEVCFALQRKTFVNQQMMDQQDPNKMKRILAKTISLLFQGAKNCDKELPLSHRESLKSVRLLGGGEIEYDMNVTASWLGKKADRNCRQCDRLSIVHADCTNCNLELCEHCGVNCNFCPEKICTNCVNIFH
;
A
#
# COMPACT_ATOMS: atom_id res chain seq x y z
N MET A 1 -2.77 42.08 48.83
CA MET A 1 -3.87 41.22 48.35
C MET A 1 -3.28 40.01 47.67
N THR A 2 -3.53 38.84 48.23
CA THR A 2 -3.06 37.51 47.81
C THR A 2 -3.87 36.99 46.62
N MET A 3 -3.20 36.57 45.54
CA MET A 3 -3.80 35.71 44.51
C MET A 3 -2.92 34.47 44.34
N ASN A 4 -3.11 33.52 45.25
CA ASN A 4 -2.53 32.19 45.16
C ASN A 4 -3.39 31.37 44.17
N VAL A 5 -3.06 31.41 42.88
CA VAL A 5 -3.75 30.57 41.89
C VAL A 5 -3.10 29.20 41.90
N ASN A 6 -3.57 28.36 42.83
CA ASN A 6 -3.23 26.94 42.90
C ASN A 6 -3.90 26.23 41.71
N ILE A 7 -3.28 26.30 40.52
CA ILE A 7 -3.68 25.54 39.34
C ILE A 7 -3.36 24.08 39.62
N SER A 8 -4.33 23.40 40.22
CA SER A 8 -4.38 21.95 40.27
C SER A 8 -4.33 21.43 38.83
N ARG A 9 -3.15 20.97 38.39
CA ARG A 9 -2.98 20.19 37.16
C ARG A 9 -3.68 18.85 37.34
N LYS A 10 -5.01 18.84 37.25
CA LYS A 10 -5.78 17.60 37.12
C LYS A 10 -5.36 16.98 35.79
N ARG A 11 -4.89 15.73 35.83
CA ARG A 11 -4.57 14.95 34.63
C ARG A 11 -5.83 14.89 33.76
N LEU A 12 -5.78 15.44 32.55
CA LEU A 12 -6.83 15.22 31.56
C LEU A 12 -6.98 13.72 31.33
N ARG A 13 -8.22 13.22 31.35
CA ARG A 13 -8.53 11.86 30.92
C ARG A 13 -8.64 11.88 29.39
N SER A 14 -8.05 10.89 28.74
CA SER A 14 -7.97 10.71 27.28
C SER A 14 -9.30 10.40 26.59
N ASN A 15 -10.45 10.76 27.19
CA ASN A 15 -11.78 10.50 26.66
C ASN A 15 -12.41 11.71 25.93
N ASP A 16 -11.79 12.89 26.00
CA ASP A 16 -12.36 14.13 25.41
C ASP A 16 -11.84 14.45 24.00
N SER A 17 -11.23 13.49 23.30
CA SER A 17 -10.86 13.65 21.89
C SER A 17 -11.81 12.87 20.99
N GLU A 18 -12.74 13.57 20.35
CA GLU A 18 -13.62 13.09 19.26
C GLU A 18 -12.84 12.73 17.97
N VAL A 19 -11.58 12.31 18.07
CA VAL A 19 -10.71 12.05 16.92
C VAL A 19 -10.02 10.70 17.10
N CYS A 20 -10.42 9.75 16.25
CA CYS A 20 -9.66 8.64 15.65
C CYS A 20 -8.68 7.77 16.46
N PHE A 21 -8.58 7.89 17.79
CA PHE A 21 -7.73 7.02 18.58
C PHE A 21 -8.58 5.96 19.27
N ALA A 22 -8.56 4.75 18.71
CA ALA A 22 -9.16 3.58 19.36
C ALA A 22 -8.52 3.38 20.74
N LEU A 23 -9.36 3.25 21.77
CA LEU A 23 -8.94 3.06 23.15
C LEU A 23 -8.09 1.77 23.27
N GLN A 24 -6.78 1.91 23.45
CA GLN A 24 -5.89 0.77 23.57
C GLN A 24 -6.17 0.03 24.89
N ARG A 25 -6.73 -1.17 24.81
CA ARG A 25 -7.01 -2.02 25.97
C ARG A 25 -5.76 -2.78 26.38
N LYS A 26 -5.45 -2.76 27.68
CA LYS A 26 -4.44 -3.65 28.25
C LYS A 26 -5.01 -5.06 28.33
N THR A 27 -4.38 -6.00 27.64
CA THR A 27 -4.66 -7.43 27.75
C THR A 27 -3.48 -8.13 28.43
N PHE A 28 -3.78 -9.09 29.30
CA PHE A 28 -2.75 -9.93 29.90
C PHE A 28 -2.10 -10.81 28.83
N VAL A 29 -0.77 -10.82 28.77
CA VAL A 29 0.00 -11.60 27.78
C VAL A 29 -0.33 -13.10 27.86
N ASN A 30 -0.53 -13.62 29.08
CA ASN A 30 -0.92 -15.02 29.28
C ASN A 30 -2.29 -15.34 28.68
N GLN A 31 -3.25 -14.42 28.79
CA GLN A 31 -4.56 -14.58 28.16
C GLN A 31 -4.44 -14.56 26.64
N GLN A 32 -3.58 -13.70 26.09
CA GLN A 32 -3.33 -13.63 24.66
C GLN A 32 -2.72 -14.94 24.12
N MET A 33 -1.80 -15.56 24.85
CA MET A 33 -1.21 -16.85 24.44
C MET A 33 -2.23 -18.00 24.51
N MET A 34 -3.06 -18.05 25.56
CA MET A 34 -4.14 -19.05 25.64
C MET A 34 -5.17 -18.85 24.53
N ASP A 35 -5.52 -17.60 24.25
CA ASP A 35 -6.49 -17.24 23.20
C ASP A 35 -6.01 -17.62 21.79
N GLN A 36 -4.71 -17.60 21.54
CA GLN A 36 -4.11 -18.05 20.28
C GLN A 36 -4.17 -19.57 20.10
N GLN A 37 -4.19 -20.32 21.20
CA GLN A 37 -4.21 -21.79 21.17
C GLN A 37 -5.64 -22.36 21.17
N ASP A 38 -6.67 -21.55 21.39
CA ASP A 38 -8.07 -21.99 21.33
C ASP A 38 -8.56 -22.12 19.87
N PRO A 39 -8.80 -23.35 19.37
CA PRO A 39 -9.21 -23.58 17.99
C PRO A 39 -10.59 -23.01 17.67
N ASN A 40 -11.49 -22.91 18.65
CA ASN A 40 -12.84 -22.39 18.44
C ASN A 40 -12.81 -20.86 18.29
N LYS A 41 -11.97 -20.19 19.09
CA LYS A 41 -11.77 -18.75 18.99
C LYS A 41 -11.11 -18.37 17.66
N MET A 42 -10.11 -19.12 17.22
CA MET A 42 -9.46 -18.91 15.92
C MET A 42 -10.40 -19.10 14.74
N LYS A 43 -11.29 -20.11 14.77
CA LYS A 43 -12.34 -20.28 13.74
C LYS A 43 -13.28 -19.07 13.67
N ARG A 44 -13.68 -18.51 14.82
CA ARG A 44 -14.54 -17.30 14.87
C ARG A 44 -13.81 -16.07 14.35
N ILE A 45 -12.53 -15.91 14.68
CA ILE A 45 -11.70 -14.83 14.15
C ILE A 45 -11.61 -14.94 12.63
N LEU A 46 -11.28 -16.12 12.09
CA LEU A 46 -11.21 -16.36 10.66
C LEU A 46 -12.53 -16.03 9.95
N ALA A 47 -13.66 -16.51 10.45
CA ALA A 47 -14.97 -16.20 9.88
C ALA A 47 -15.28 -14.69 9.90
N LYS A 48 -14.95 -14.00 10.99
CA LYS A 48 -15.13 -12.55 11.11
C LYS A 48 -14.20 -11.78 10.15
N THR A 49 -12.95 -12.20 10.01
CA THR A 49 -11.99 -11.59 9.09
C THR A 49 -12.45 -11.75 7.65
N ILE A 50 -12.89 -12.95 7.25
CA ILE A 50 -13.48 -13.20 5.94
C ILE A 50 -14.69 -12.28 5.73
N SER A 51 -15.62 -12.23 6.70
CA SER A 51 -16.77 -11.32 6.61
C SER A 51 -16.34 -9.86 6.42
N LEU A 52 -15.36 -9.35 7.17
CA LEU A 52 -14.92 -7.96 7.08
C LEU A 52 -14.23 -7.65 5.73
N LEU A 53 -13.36 -8.54 5.25
CA LEU A 53 -12.69 -8.39 3.96
C LEU A 53 -13.70 -8.26 2.81
N PHE A 54 -14.75 -9.09 2.81
CA PHE A 54 -15.73 -9.11 1.73
C PHE A 54 -16.93 -8.18 1.96
N GLN A 55 -17.19 -7.75 3.19
CA GLN A 55 -18.22 -6.74 3.49
C GLN A 55 -17.79 -5.35 3.03
N GLY A 56 -16.49 -5.03 3.06
CA GLY A 56 -15.93 -3.84 2.42
C GLY A 56 -16.17 -3.85 0.90
N ALA A 57 -15.93 -5.00 0.25
CA ALA A 57 -16.18 -5.17 -1.19
C ALA A 57 -17.67 -5.07 -1.56
N LYS A 58 -18.57 -5.58 -0.71
CA LYS A 58 -20.03 -5.54 -0.94
C LYS A 58 -20.64 -4.13 -0.82
N ASN A 59 -19.98 -3.22 -0.10
CA ASN A 59 -20.47 -1.86 0.14
C ASN A 59 -19.85 -0.80 -0.80
N CYS A 60 -18.90 -1.18 -1.67
CA CYS A 60 -18.28 -0.26 -2.64
C CYS A 60 -19.25 0.30 -3.70
N ASP A 61 -20.46 -0.25 -3.81
CA ASP A 61 -21.46 0.19 -4.79
C ASP A 61 -22.38 1.30 -4.29
N LYS A 62 -22.41 1.63 -2.99
CA LYS A 62 -23.50 2.48 -2.46
C LYS A 62 -23.18 3.93 -2.11
N GLU A 63 -21.94 4.34 -1.87
CA GLU A 63 -21.71 5.71 -1.36
C GLU A 63 -20.32 6.24 -1.76
N LEU A 64 -20.10 6.54 -3.04
CA LEU A 64 -18.99 7.40 -3.46
C LEU A 64 -19.49 8.40 -4.51
N PRO A 65 -19.42 9.73 -4.25
CA PRO A 65 -19.68 10.74 -5.26
C PRO A 65 -18.77 10.52 -6.46
N LEU A 66 -19.34 10.65 -7.66
CA LEU A 66 -18.73 10.37 -8.97
C LEU A 66 -17.39 11.08 -9.29
N SER A 67 -16.80 11.89 -8.40
CA SER A 67 -15.59 12.66 -8.69
C SER A 67 -14.26 12.00 -8.28
N HIS A 68 -14.28 10.82 -7.66
CA HIS A 68 -13.05 10.11 -7.26
C HIS A 68 -12.96 8.66 -7.75
N ARG A 69 -13.85 8.25 -8.66
CA ARG A 69 -13.57 7.10 -9.53
C ARG A 69 -12.72 7.59 -10.70
N GLU A 70 -11.49 8.01 -10.43
CA GLU A 70 -10.41 7.64 -11.33
C GLU A 70 -10.37 6.11 -11.25
N SER A 71 -11.21 5.49 -12.07
CA SER A 71 -11.19 4.07 -12.27
C SER A 71 -9.73 3.68 -12.47
N LEU A 72 -9.21 2.83 -11.59
CA LEU A 72 -7.97 2.11 -11.76
C LEU A 72 -8.13 1.20 -12.99
N LYS A 73 -8.30 1.82 -14.18
CA LYS A 73 -8.57 1.20 -15.47
C LYS A 73 -7.37 0.39 -15.91
N SER A 74 -6.18 0.75 -15.44
CA SER A 74 -4.91 0.17 -15.84
C SER A 74 -4.76 -1.31 -15.48
N VAL A 75 -5.42 -1.81 -14.41
CA VAL A 75 -5.22 -3.17 -13.91
C VAL A 75 -6.52 -3.79 -13.42
N ARG A 76 -6.88 -4.95 -13.95
CA ARG A 76 -8.00 -5.80 -13.50
C ARG A 76 -7.44 -7.12 -12.98
N LEU A 77 -7.79 -7.46 -11.73
CA LEU A 77 -7.48 -8.76 -11.13
C LEU A 77 -8.61 -9.75 -11.42
N LEU A 78 -8.30 -10.91 -11.98
CA LEU A 78 -9.24 -11.99 -12.22
C LEU A 78 -9.16 -13.03 -11.08
N GLY A 79 -10.26 -13.75 -10.85
CA GLY A 79 -10.44 -14.66 -9.70
C GLY A 79 -9.46 -15.86 -9.63
N GLY A 80 -8.59 -16.05 -10.63
CA GLY A 80 -7.51 -17.05 -10.64
C GLY A 80 -6.12 -16.51 -10.27
N GLY A 81 -6.00 -15.23 -9.88
CA GLY A 81 -4.71 -14.57 -9.67
C GLY A 81 -4.08 -14.02 -10.96
N GLU A 82 -4.80 -14.11 -12.07
CA GLU A 82 -4.41 -13.49 -13.34
C GLU A 82 -4.65 -11.97 -13.28
N ILE A 83 -3.77 -11.24 -13.95
CA ILE A 83 -3.79 -9.78 -14.00
C ILE A 83 -3.96 -9.36 -15.46
N GLU A 84 -5.08 -8.69 -15.76
CA GLU A 84 -5.37 -8.08 -17.05
C GLU A 84 -5.00 -6.59 -16.99
N TYR A 85 -4.18 -6.14 -17.92
CA TYR A 85 -3.74 -4.73 -17.99
C TYR A 85 -4.46 -4.01 -19.13
N ASP A 86 -4.95 -2.80 -18.88
CA ASP A 86 -5.44 -1.93 -19.95
C ASP A 86 -4.24 -1.26 -20.62
N MET A 87 -3.89 -1.77 -21.80
CA MET A 87 -2.73 -1.33 -22.58
C MET A 87 -2.83 0.12 -23.05
N ASN A 88 -4.02 0.73 -23.03
CA ASN A 88 -4.20 2.13 -23.41
C ASN A 88 -3.80 3.10 -22.29
N VAL A 89 -3.79 2.63 -21.04
CA VAL A 89 -3.50 3.44 -19.85
C VAL A 89 -2.15 3.05 -19.23
N THR A 90 -1.72 1.82 -19.44
CA THR A 90 -0.44 1.30 -18.93
C THR A 90 0.74 1.65 -19.83
N ALA A 91 1.95 1.52 -19.29
CA ALA A 91 3.16 1.80 -20.06
C ALA A 91 3.26 0.85 -21.27
N SER A 92 3.65 1.35 -22.44
CA SER A 92 3.72 0.60 -23.71
C SER A 92 4.59 -0.68 -23.67
N TRP A 93 5.44 -0.83 -22.65
CA TRP A 93 6.24 -2.04 -22.45
C TRP A 93 5.53 -3.13 -21.63
N LEU A 94 4.46 -2.80 -20.89
CA LEU A 94 3.65 -3.80 -20.19
C LEU A 94 3.03 -4.75 -21.24
N GLY A 95 3.17 -6.06 -21.02
CA GLY A 95 2.67 -7.09 -21.93
C GLY A 95 3.63 -7.52 -23.03
N LYS A 96 4.77 -6.84 -23.21
CA LYS A 96 5.87 -7.38 -24.02
C LYS A 96 6.51 -8.55 -23.27
N LYS A 97 7.08 -9.51 -24.01
CA LYS A 97 7.88 -10.58 -23.42
C LYS A 97 9.32 -10.10 -23.29
N ALA A 98 9.98 -10.49 -22.21
CA ALA A 98 11.41 -10.28 -22.05
C ALA A 98 12.17 -10.90 -23.23
N ASP A 99 13.07 -10.11 -23.81
CA ASP A 99 13.77 -10.41 -25.06
C ASP A 99 15.25 -10.69 -24.85
N ARG A 100 15.87 -10.13 -23.79
CA ARG A 100 17.30 -10.32 -23.47
C ARG A 100 17.60 -10.11 -21.99
N ASN A 101 18.82 -10.48 -21.57
CA ASN A 101 19.32 -10.13 -20.25
C ASN A 101 19.71 -8.65 -20.18
N CYS A 102 19.29 -7.97 -19.13
CA CYS A 102 19.70 -6.59 -18.87
C CYS A 102 21.19 -6.53 -18.52
N ARG A 103 21.93 -5.59 -19.13
CA ARG A 103 23.36 -5.41 -18.87
C ARG A 103 23.71 -5.00 -17.44
N GLN A 104 22.75 -4.42 -16.71
CA GLN A 104 22.97 -3.91 -15.36
C GLN A 104 22.63 -4.93 -14.26
N CYS A 105 21.55 -5.71 -14.42
CA CYS A 105 21.10 -6.66 -13.41
C CYS A 105 21.15 -8.12 -13.83
N ASP A 106 21.54 -8.41 -15.09
CA ASP A 106 21.62 -9.74 -15.72
C ASP A 106 20.32 -10.57 -15.64
N ARG A 107 19.20 -9.91 -15.37
CA ARG A 107 17.87 -10.53 -15.39
C ARG A 107 17.32 -10.50 -16.81
N LEU A 108 16.73 -11.62 -17.23
CA LEU A 108 15.92 -11.69 -18.43
C LEU A 108 14.77 -10.69 -18.30
N SER A 109 14.78 -9.63 -19.10
CA SER A 109 13.89 -8.48 -18.93
C SER A 109 13.65 -7.73 -20.24
N ILE A 110 12.74 -6.76 -20.19
CA ILE A 110 12.36 -5.90 -21.32
C ILE A 110 13.07 -4.56 -21.16
N VAL A 111 14.01 -4.27 -22.04
CA VAL A 111 14.60 -2.93 -22.11
C VAL A 111 13.61 -1.98 -22.77
N HIS A 112 13.23 -0.91 -22.07
CA HIS A 112 12.12 -0.06 -22.49
C HIS A 112 12.41 1.44 -22.49
N ALA A 113 13.57 1.87 -21.97
CA ALA A 113 14.00 3.27 -21.96
C ALA A 113 15.50 3.34 -21.68
N ASP A 114 16.08 4.54 -21.80
CA ASP A 114 17.44 4.86 -21.35
C ASP A 114 17.38 5.88 -20.22
N CYS A 115 18.34 5.80 -19.28
CA CYS A 115 18.46 6.75 -18.19
C CYS A 115 18.87 8.12 -18.71
N THR A 116 18.13 9.17 -18.38
CA THR A 116 18.46 10.56 -18.75
C THR A 116 19.84 11.00 -18.25
N ASN A 117 20.27 10.49 -17.10
CA ASN A 117 21.51 10.96 -16.44
C ASN A 117 22.78 10.22 -16.87
N CYS A 118 22.67 8.95 -17.28
CA CYS A 118 23.84 8.11 -17.57
C CYS A 118 23.72 7.27 -18.84
N ASN A 119 22.64 7.44 -19.61
CA ASN A 119 22.38 6.75 -20.88
C ASN A 119 22.40 5.22 -20.77
N LEU A 120 22.21 4.69 -19.56
CA LEU A 120 22.13 3.25 -19.31
C LEU A 120 20.75 2.72 -19.68
N GLU A 121 20.72 1.59 -20.39
CA GLU A 121 19.49 0.86 -20.71
C GLU A 121 18.72 0.49 -19.44
N LEU A 122 17.44 0.85 -19.40
CA LEU A 122 16.52 0.58 -18.30
C LEU A 122 15.62 -0.61 -18.64
N CYS A 123 15.66 -1.63 -17.77
CA CYS A 123 14.68 -2.72 -17.75
C CYS A 123 13.62 -2.51 -16.68
N GLU A 124 12.58 -3.35 -16.62
CA GLU A 124 11.49 -3.25 -15.62
C GLU A 124 11.96 -3.33 -14.15
N HIS A 125 13.21 -3.72 -13.90
CA HIS A 125 13.78 -3.82 -12.55
C HIS A 125 14.72 -2.67 -12.18
N CYS A 126 15.40 -2.07 -13.16
CA CYS A 126 16.45 -1.08 -12.94
C CYS A 126 15.95 0.37 -13.13
N GLY A 127 14.83 0.55 -13.82
CA GLY A 127 14.24 1.85 -14.07
C GLY A 127 13.35 2.33 -12.93
N VAL A 128 13.47 3.60 -12.58
CA VAL A 128 12.48 4.34 -11.79
C VAL A 128 11.60 5.09 -12.77
N ASN A 129 10.31 4.79 -12.74
CA ASN A 129 9.33 5.35 -13.67
C ASN A 129 8.17 5.95 -12.89
N CYS A 130 7.91 7.24 -13.13
CA CYS A 130 6.63 7.86 -12.84
C CYS A 130 5.85 7.99 -14.16
N ASN A 131 4.59 7.53 -14.19
CA ASN A 131 3.74 7.62 -15.39
C ASN A 131 3.52 9.07 -15.86
N PHE A 132 3.69 10.04 -14.97
CA PHE A 132 3.53 11.46 -15.26
C PHE A 132 4.84 12.15 -15.65
N CYS A 133 5.99 11.54 -15.36
CA CYS A 133 7.29 12.11 -15.70
C CYS A 133 7.74 11.62 -17.08
N PRO A 134 8.12 12.53 -18.00
CA PRO A 134 8.66 12.15 -19.30
C PRO A 134 10.03 11.49 -19.17
N GLU A 135 10.83 11.93 -18.20
CA GLU A 135 12.19 11.45 -17.96
C GLU A 135 12.21 10.14 -17.18
N LYS A 136 13.12 9.24 -17.54
CA LYS A 136 13.34 7.95 -16.88
C LYS A 136 14.74 7.93 -16.30
N ILE A 137 14.88 7.47 -15.06
CA ILE A 137 16.14 7.51 -14.31
C ILE A 137 16.42 6.11 -13.76
N CYS A 138 17.68 5.65 -13.78
CA CYS A 138 18.05 4.37 -13.17
C CYS A 138 18.17 4.50 -11.65
N THR A 139 17.97 3.38 -10.95
CA THR A 139 18.14 3.30 -9.49
C THR A 139 19.53 3.76 -9.04
N ASN A 140 20.59 3.48 -9.80
CA ASN A 140 21.94 3.94 -9.49
C ASN A 140 22.04 5.47 -9.45
N CYS A 141 21.43 6.17 -10.41
CA CYS A 141 21.45 7.63 -10.45
C CYS A 141 20.60 8.26 -9.35
N VAL A 142 19.55 7.58 -8.88
CA VAL A 142 18.78 8.02 -7.71
C VAL A 142 19.58 7.87 -6.43
N ASN A 143 20.31 6.75 -6.28
CA ASN A 143 21.06 6.43 -5.07
C ASN A 143 22.30 7.31 -4.82
N ILE A 144 22.75 8.10 -5.80
CA ILE A 144 23.86 9.05 -5.62
C ILE A 144 23.48 10.16 -4.63
N PHE A 145 22.20 10.49 -4.52
CA PHE A 145 21.69 11.57 -3.67
C PHE A 145 21.33 11.11 -2.25
N HIS A 146 21.73 9.90 -1.85
CA HIS A 146 21.30 9.24 -0.61
C HIS A 146 22.41 9.11 0.43
#